data_AF-A0A1B6GHI7-F1
#
_entry.id   AF-A0A1B6GHI7-F1
#
_cell.length_a   1.000
_cell.length_b   1.000
_cell.length_c   1.000
_cell.angle_alpha   90.00
_cell.angle_beta   90.00
_cell.angle_gamma   90.00
#
_symmetry.space_group_name_H-M   'P 1'
#
loop_
_entity.id
_entity.type
_entity.pdbx_description
1 polymer ?
#
loop_
_entity_poly.entity_id
_entity_poly.type
_entity_poly.pdbx_seq_one_letter_code
_entity_poly.pdbx_strand_id
1 'polypeptide(L)'
;LTPFRIDELEIKTSDLFIKMNDVKIHDLNSTQLTSYKYDFDKMLLRVTMNIAKMVVDGDCELKGRISILNIEGKGQILLKLNGVDMQTEMYLYLKKMKNGLEYARIRNMTASYTVHKLQTTLINMFPNPQLNT
;
A
#
# COMPACT_ATOMS: atom_id res chain seq x y z
N LEU A 1 14.58 -1.10 -5.79
CA LEU A 1 13.25 -1.35 -5.19
C LEU A 1 12.15 -0.51 -5.84
N THR A 2 12.46 0.57 -6.56
CA THR A 2 11.48 1.32 -7.35
C THR A 2 11.62 0.97 -8.84
N PRO A 3 10.51 0.66 -9.55
CA PRO A 3 9.18 0.44 -9.01
C PRO A 3 9.08 -0.85 -8.20
N PHE A 4 8.33 -0.82 -7.10
CA PHE A 4 7.86 -2.02 -6.43
C PHE A 4 6.58 -2.46 -7.14
N ARG A 5 6.51 -3.74 -7.55
CA ARG A 5 5.41 -4.26 -8.35
C ARG A 5 4.52 -5.17 -7.53
N ILE A 6 3.21 -5.02 -7.71
CA ILE A 6 2.20 -5.92 -7.18
C ILE A 6 1.34 -6.35 -8.37
N ASP A 7 1.30 -7.66 -8.64
CA ASP A 7 0.60 -8.18 -9.81
C ASP A 7 -0.90 -7.88 -9.73
N GLU A 8 -1.48 -8.05 -8.54
CA GLU A 8 -2.90 -7.84 -8.28
C GLU A 8 -3.12 -7.27 -6.87
N LEU A 9 -3.98 -6.26 -6.76
CA LEU A 9 -4.45 -5.70 -5.50
C LEU A 9 -5.98 -5.63 -5.52
N GLU A 10 -6.63 -6.23 -4.53
CA GLU A 10 -8.08 -6.16 -4.36
C GLU A 10 -8.43 -5.47 -3.04
N ILE A 11 -9.32 -4.48 -3.12
CA ILE A 11 -9.92 -3.80 -1.97
C ILE A 11 -11.42 -3.99 -2.06
N LYS A 12 -11.98 -4.64 -1.05
CA LYS A 12 -13.42 -4.91 -0.96
C LYS A 12 -13.96 -4.42 0.38
N THR A 13 -14.88 -3.48 0.32
CA THR A 13 -15.71 -3.04 1.45
C THR A 13 -17.17 -3.42 1.19
N SER A 14 -18.09 -3.06 2.09
CA SER A 14 -19.54 -3.25 1.88
C SER A 14 -20.05 -2.55 0.63
N ASP A 15 -19.46 -1.40 0.32
CA ASP A 15 -20.00 -0.48 -0.68
C ASP A 15 -19.06 -0.28 -1.87
N LEU A 16 -17.80 -0.72 -1.79
CA LEU A 16 -16.79 -0.45 -2.81
C LEU A 16 -15.94 -1.68 -3.08
N PHE A 17 -15.79 -1.98 -4.36
CA PHE A 17 -14.87 -2.96 -4.91
C PHE A 17 -13.88 -2.25 -5.82
N ILE A 18 -12.60 -2.42 -5.54
CA ILE A 18 -11.51 -1.94 -6.36
C ILE A 18 -10.61 -3.13 -6.65
N LYS A 19 -10.39 -3.42 -7.92
CA LYS A 19 -9.39 -4.38 -8.36
C LYS A 19 -8.36 -3.66 -9.22
N MET A 20 -7.10 -3.77 -8.84
CA MET A 20 -5.99 -3.22 -9.60
C MET A 20 -5.06 -4.33 -10.09
N ASN A 21 -4.53 -4.20 -11.30
CA ASN A 21 -3.55 -5.11 -11.90
C ASN A 21 -2.34 -4.32 -12.40
N ASP A 22 -1.18 -4.99 -12.49
CA ASP A 22 0.11 -4.37 -12.87
C ASP A 22 0.40 -3.11 -12.05
N VAL A 23 0.18 -3.21 -10.73
CA VAL A 23 0.34 -2.07 -9.83
C VAL A 23 1.82 -1.78 -9.66
N LYS A 24 2.21 -0.55 -9.93
CA LYS A 24 3.56 -0.04 -9.75
C LYS A 24 3.56 1.03 -8.67
N ILE A 25 4.45 0.85 -7.71
CA ILE A 25 4.70 1.82 -6.64
C ILE A 25 6.08 2.44 -6.87
N HIS A 26 6.09 3.73 -7.13
CA HIS A 26 7.26 4.53 -7.41
C HIS A 26 7.64 5.42 -6.21
N ASP A 27 8.82 6.03 -6.30
CA ASP A 27 9.31 7.06 -5.36
C ASP A 27 9.47 6.61 -3.89
N LEU A 28 9.48 5.30 -3.63
CA LEU A 28 9.81 4.71 -2.32
C LEU A 28 11.24 5.01 -1.85
N ASN A 29 12.11 5.51 -2.73
CA ASN A 29 13.45 6.00 -2.36
C ASN A 29 13.40 7.24 -1.44
N SER A 30 12.25 7.92 -1.36
CA SER A 30 12.02 9.03 -0.43
C SER A 30 11.66 8.57 1.00
N THR A 31 11.65 7.26 1.25
CA THR A 31 11.35 6.70 2.57
C THR A 31 12.46 7.01 3.56
N GLN A 32 12.09 7.60 4.69
CA GLN A 32 12.96 7.87 5.82
C GLN A 32 12.50 7.05 7.02
N LEU A 33 13.43 6.28 7.61
CA LEU A 33 13.20 5.64 8.90
C LEU A 33 13.22 6.71 9.99
N THR A 34 12.09 6.92 10.66
CA THR A 34 11.97 7.94 11.72
C THR A 34 12.20 7.35 13.10
N SER A 35 11.79 6.10 13.32
CA SER A 35 12.13 5.38 14.56
C SER A 35 12.12 3.88 14.34
N TYR A 36 12.90 3.18 15.16
CA TYR A 36 12.81 1.73 15.30
C TYR A 36 12.92 1.37 16.79
N LYS A 37 12.22 0.31 17.20
CA LYS A 37 12.31 -0.24 18.54
C LYS A 37 12.16 -1.75 18.48
N TYR A 38 13.10 -2.46 19.10
CA TYR A 38 13.02 -3.90 19.24
C TYR A 38 12.77 -4.29 20.70
N ASP A 39 11.78 -5.15 20.92
CA ASP A 39 11.47 -5.77 22.20
C ASP A 39 11.87 -7.24 22.12
N PHE A 40 13.00 -7.61 22.74
CA PHE A 40 13.56 -8.96 22.68
C PHE A 40 12.66 -9.99 23.37
N ASP A 41 12.03 -9.61 24.49
CA ASP A 41 11.17 -10.51 25.27
C ASP A 41 9.92 -10.90 24.47
N LYS A 42 9.37 -9.94 23.71
CA LYS A 42 8.20 -10.15 22.84
C LYS A 42 8.55 -10.54 21.41
N MET A 43 9.84 -10.55 21.08
CA MET A 43 10.35 -10.69 19.71
C MET A 43 9.63 -9.75 18.74
N LEU A 44 9.45 -8.48 19.13
CA LEU A 44 8.61 -7.51 18.41
C LEU A 44 9.45 -6.34 17.90
N LEU A 45 9.49 -6.18 16.59
CA LEU A 45 10.11 -5.05 15.90
C LEU A 45 9.04 -4.02 15.52
N ARG A 46 9.16 -2.81 16.05
CA ARG A 46 8.37 -1.64 15.65
C ARG A 46 9.21 -0.73 14.78
N VAL A 47 8.65 -0.30 13.66
CA VAL A 47 9.31 0.58 12.69
C VAL A 47 8.34 1.69 12.35
N THR A 48 8.78 2.94 12.46
CA THR A 48 8.06 4.10 11.95
C THR A 48 8.84 4.70 10.79
N MET A 49 8.15 4.98 9.70
CA MET A 49 8.72 5.55 8.49
C MET A 49 7.88 6.73 8.02
N ASN A 50 8.53 7.69 7.38
CA ASN A 50 7.89 8.74 6.61
C ASN A 50 8.28 8.59 5.14
N ILE A 51 7.32 8.68 4.24
CA ILE A 51 7.55 8.65 2.79
C ILE A 51 7.09 10.00 2.25
N ALA A 52 8.03 10.83 1.84
CA ALA A 52 7.71 12.19 1.39
C ALA A 52 6.81 12.17 0.15
N LYS A 53 7.06 11.24 -0.78
CA LYS A 53 6.28 11.08 -2.00
C LYS A 53 6.18 9.62 -2.41
N MET A 54 4.99 9.19 -2.75
CA MET A 54 4.72 7.88 -3.33
C MET A 54 3.77 8.06 -4.50
N VAL A 55 4.05 7.36 -5.60
CA VAL A 55 3.16 7.34 -6.76
C VAL A 55 2.77 5.90 -7.02
N VAL A 56 1.47 5.66 -7.17
CA VAL A 56 0.90 4.34 -7.47
C VAL A 56 0.15 4.44 -8.77
N ASP A 57 0.46 3.58 -9.74
CA ASP A 57 -0.31 3.45 -10.98
C ASP A 57 -0.59 2.00 -11.32
N GLY A 58 -1.63 1.78 -12.12
CA GLY A 58 -2.02 0.47 -12.61
C GLY A 58 -3.36 0.50 -13.34
N ASP A 59 -3.72 -0.63 -13.92
CA ASP A 59 -5.05 -0.85 -14.48
C ASP A 59 -6.04 -1.11 -13.35
N CYS A 60 -7.18 -0.43 -13.37
CA CYS A 60 -8.14 -0.44 -12.27
C CYS A 60 -9.56 -0.72 -12.77
N GLU A 61 -10.23 -1.62 -12.08
CA GLU A 61 -11.67 -1.86 -12.16
C GLU A 61 -12.31 -1.43 -10.83
N LEU A 62 -13.30 -0.57 -10.94
CA LEU A 62 -13.95 0.08 -9.81
C LEU A 62 -15.45 -0.18 -9.92
N LYS A 63 -16.05 -0.73 -8.87
CA LYS A 63 -17.49 -1.01 -8.78
C LYS A 63 -17.98 -0.68 -7.39
N GLY A 64 -19.11 0.02 -7.29
CA GLY A 64 -19.77 0.22 -6.02
C GLY A 64 -20.40 1.59 -5.89
N ARG A 65 -20.44 2.10 -4.66
CA ARG A 65 -21.09 3.33 -4.30
C ARG A 65 -20.13 4.21 -3.50
N ILE A 66 -19.83 5.40 -4.02
CA ILE A 66 -19.17 6.45 -3.25
C ILE A 66 -20.24 7.47 -2.86
N SER A 67 -20.55 7.52 -1.56
CA SER A 67 -21.63 8.33 -0.99
C SER A 67 -22.99 8.04 -1.64
N ILE A 68 -23.50 8.92 -2.51
CA ILE A 68 -24.79 8.72 -3.21
C ILE A 68 -24.62 8.20 -4.63
N LEU A 69 -23.40 8.17 -5.16
CA LEU A 69 -23.13 7.85 -6.57
C LEU A 69 -22.77 6.38 -6.72
N ASN A 70 -23.53 5.67 -7.56
CA ASN A 70 -23.10 4.38 -8.07
C ASN A 70 -22.06 4.62 -9.16
N ILE A 71 -20.91 3.98 -9.01
CA ILE A 71 -19.78 4.09 -9.91
C ILE A 71 -19.38 2.71 -10.39
N GLU A 72 -19.28 2.59 -11.70
CA GLU A 72 -18.72 1.43 -12.36
C GLU A 72 -17.81 1.95 -13.46
N GLY A 73 -16.57 1.49 -13.43
CA GLY A 73 -15.54 1.97 -14.34
C GLY A 73 -14.40 1.01 -14.48
N LYS A 74 -13.74 1.06 -15.63
CA LYS A 74 -12.53 0.31 -15.92
C LYS A 74 -11.61 1.18 -16.74
N GLY A 75 -10.42 1.45 -16.22
CA GLY A 75 -9.45 2.32 -16.85
C GLY A 75 -8.12 2.28 -16.12
N GLN A 76 -7.35 3.35 -16.23
CA GLN A 76 -6.10 3.50 -15.49
C GLN A 76 -6.30 4.44 -14.31
N ILE A 77 -5.60 4.16 -13.22
CA ILE A 77 -5.58 5.02 -12.04
C ILE A 77 -4.14 5.47 -11.76
N LEU A 78 -3.99 6.73 -11.39
CA LEU A 78 -2.74 7.28 -10.89
C LEU A 78 -3.01 7.96 -9.54
N LEU A 79 -2.38 7.47 -8.50
CA LEU A 79 -2.44 8.02 -7.15
C LEU A 79 -1.11 8.69 -6.84
N LYS A 80 -1.14 9.96 -6.44
CA LYS A 80 0.02 10.67 -5.90
C LYS A 80 -0.23 10.95 -4.43
N LEU A 81 0.52 10.26 -3.58
CA LEU A 81 0.49 10.40 -2.14
C LEU A 81 1.67 11.28 -1.73
N ASN A 82 1.40 12.41 -1.10
CA ASN A 82 2.43 13.31 -0.58
C ASN A 82 2.36 13.31 0.93
N GLY A 83 3.46 12.90 1.57
CA GLY A 83 3.53 12.64 3.00
C GLY A 83 2.71 11.40 3.38
N VAL A 84 3.40 10.27 3.58
CA VAL A 84 2.83 9.06 4.16
C VAL A 84 3.60 8.72 5.43
N ASP A 85 2.92 8.76 6.57
CA ASP A 85 3.47 8.24 7.81
C ASP A 85 3.03 6.79 7.98
N MET A 86 3.97 5.88 8.18
CA MET A 86 3.72 4.45 8.31
C MET A 86 4.27 3.93 9.63
N GLN A 87 3.47 3.17 10.36
CA GLN A 87 3.89 2.43 11.53
C GLN A 87 3.69 0.94 11.27
N THR A 88 4.76 0.17 11.45
CA THR A 88 4.75 -1.28 11.23
C THR A 88 5.16 -1.99 12.52
N GLU A 89 4.36 -2.96 12.93
CA GLU A 89 4.71 -3.92 13.98
C GLU A 89 4.94 -5.28 13.33
N MET A 90 6.12 -5.87 13.54
CA MET A 90 6.51 -7.19 13.06
C MET A 90 6.86 -8.07 14.25
N TYR A 91 6.08 -9.14 14.44
CA TYR A 91 6.38 -10.17 15.43
C TYR A 91 7.28 -11.20 14.77
N LEU A 92 8.41 -11.49 15.39
CA LEU A 92 9.46 -12.34 14.86
C LEU A 92 9.53 -13.67 15.62
N TYR A 93 10.13 -14.68 15.00
CA TYR A 93 10.59 -15.90 15.65
C TYR A 93 11.92 -16.33 15.04
N LEU A 94 12.76 -16.98 15.84
CA LEU A 94 14.02 -17.56 15.36
C LEU A 94 13.76 -18.95 14.79
N LYS A 95 14.23 -19.18 13.57
CA LYS A 95 14.19 -20.49 12.92
C LYS A 95 15.62 -20.99 12.71
N LYS A 96 15.96 -22.11 13.35
CA LYS A 96 17.18 -22.88 13.06
C LYS A 96 17.05 -23.54 11.70
N MET A 97 18.08 -23.39 10.89
CA MET A 97 18.19 -24.00 9.56
C MET A 97 19.06 -25.26 9.63
N LYS A 98 18.98 -26.10 8.59
CA LYS A 98 19.74 -27.37 8.52
C LYS A 98 21.27 -27.19 8.57
N ASN A 99 21.75 -26.00 8.23
CA ASN A 99 23.17 -25.62 8.29
C ASN A 99 23.61 -25.09 9.67
N GLY A 100 22.75 -25.15 10.68
CA GLY A 100 23.05 -24.68 12.05
C GLY A 100 22.88 -23.17 12.26
N LEU A 101 22.58 -22.40 11.22
CA LEU A 101 22.35 -20.95 11.33
C LEU A 101 20.93 -20.65 11.80
N GLU A 102 20.78 -19.61 12.61
CA GLU A 102 19.49 -19.06 13.03
C GLU A 102 19.13 -17.82 12.20
N TYR A 103 17.87 -17.77 11.78
CA TYR A 103 17.32 -16.62 11.05
C TYR A 103 16.06 -16.11 11.75
N ALA A 104 15.94 -14.79 11.85
CA ALA A 104 14.69 -14.17 12.21
C ALA A 104 13.69 -14.31 11.06
N ARG A 105 12.46 -14.72 11.38
CA ARG A 105 11.34 -14.77 10.45
C ARG A 105 10.17 -13.99 11.00
N ILE A 106 9.47 -13.27 10.13
CA ILE A 106 8.23 -12.58 10.46
C ILE A 106 7.13 -13.64 10.62
N ARG A 107 6.48 -13.65 11.78
CA ARG A 107 5.29 -14.46 12.08
C ARG A 107 4.03 -13.76 11.59
N ASN A 108 3.90 -12.50 11.97
CA ASN A 108 2.80 -11.63 11.61
C ASN A 108 3.29 -10.19 11.55
N MET A 109 2.63 -9.41 10.71
CA MET A 109 2.93 -8.00 10.49
C MET A 109 1.62 -7.24 10.46
N THR A 110 1.57 -6.12 11.17
CA THR A 110 0.50 -5.14 11.05
C THR A 110 1.12 -3.81 10.64
N ALA A 111 0.48 -3.14 9.69
CA ALA A 111 0.88 -1.81 9.27
C ALA A 111 -0.32 -0.88 9.39
N SER A 112 -0.10 0.29 9.97
CA SER A 112 -1.02 1.42 9.91
C SER A 112 -0.33 2.57 9.17
N TYR A 113 -1.13 3.42 8.54
CA TYR A 113 -0.62 4.53 7.78
C TYR A 113 -1.57 5.73 7.82
N THR A 114 -0.98 6.92 7.68
CA THR A 114 -1.69 8.18 7.49
C THR A 114 -1.18 8.83 6.22
N VAL A 115 -2.08 9.17 5.31
CA VAL A 115 -1.76 9.92 4.09
C VAL A 115 -2.18 11.37 4.30
N HIS A 116 -1.23 12.30 4.19
CA HIS A 116 -1.49 13.73 4.39
C HIS A 116 -2.19 14.36 3.20
N LYS A 117 -1.76 14.02 1.98
CA LYS A 117 -2.39 14.50 0.75
C LYS A 117 -2.44 13.39 -0.30
N LEU A 118 -3.65 13.10 -0.76
CA LEU A 118 -3.92 12.20 -1.87
C LEU A 118 -4.41 13.00 -3.08
N GLN A 119 -3.80 12.76 -4.24
CA GLN A 119 -4.33 13.19 -5.54
C GLN A 119 -4.60 11.94 -6.36
N THR A 120 -5.79 11.88 -6.94
CA THR A 120 -6.25 10.76 -7.76
C THR A 120 -6.51 11.28 -9.16
N THR A 121 -5.99 10.58 -10.16
CA THR A 121 -6.32 10.79 -11.57
C THR A 121 -6.92 9.51 -12.13
N LEU A 122 -8.11 9.64 -12.72
CA LEU A 122 -8.87 8.55 -13.31
C LEU A 122 -8.87 8.71 -14.84
N ILE A 123 -8.20 7.81 -15.54
CA ILE A 123 -7.99 7.89 -16.98
C ILE A 123 -8.86 6.84 -17.67
N ASN A 124 -9.75 7.29 -18.55
CA ASN A 124 -10.70 6.44 -19.26
C ASN A 124 -11.51 5.52 -18.32
N MET A 125 -11.75 5.96 -17.09
CA MET A 125 -12.40 5.16 -16.06
C MET A 125 -13.89 5.02 -16.33
N PHE A 126 -14.53 6.12 -16.72
CA PHE A 126 -15.96 6.20 -16.89
C PHE A 126 -16.35 6.50 -18.34
N PRO A 127 -17.50 5.96 -18.80
CA PRO A 127 -18.05 6.28 -20.12
C PRO A 127 -18.35 7.77 -20.30
N ASN A 128 -18.72 8.48 -19.23
CA ASN A 128 -18.92 9.93 -19.26
C ASN A 128 -17.56 10.65 -19.09
N PRO A 129 -17.07 11.37 -20.10
CA PRO A 129 -15.77 12.03 -20.05
C PRO A 129 -15.64 13.05 -18.92
N GLN A 130 -16.74 13.66 -18.48
CA GLN A 130 -16.73 14.66 -17.39
C GLN A 130 -16.40 14.06 -16.02
N LEU A 131 -16.47 12.73 -15.88
CA LEU A 131 -16.12 12.01 -14.65
C LEU A 131 -14.65 11.54 -14.62
N ASN A 132 -13.92 11.68 -15.72
CA ASN A 132 -12.50 11.36 -15.80
C ASN A 132 -11.70 12.63 -15.45
N THR A 133 -11.19 12.70 -14.22
CA THR A 133 -10.42 13.85 -13.67
C THR A 133 -9.10 13.39 -13.08
#